data_AF-A0A7D7VPS6-F1
#
_entry.id   AF-A0A7D7VPS6-F1
#
_cell.length_a   1.000
_cell.length_b   1.000
_cell.length_c   1.000
_cell.angle_alpha   90.00
_cell.angle_beta   90.00
_cell.angle_gamma   90.00
#
_symmetry.space_group_name_H-M   'P 1'
#
loop_
_entity.id
_entity.type
_entity.pdbx_description
1 polymer ?
#
loop_
_entity_poly.entity_id
_entity_poly.type
_entity_poly.pdbx_seq_one_letter_code
_entity_poly.pdbx_strand_id
1 'polypeptide(L)'
;MVTYNDPDSDYTGKEILIGSNETKMVILDVTDKSNVIKISDVIYPQIGFTHQGWFTEDQRYFTLVDESDEQDFGLNTRTIVFNFQDLDNPVHSFNYFGPSTVVDHNGYVKGTRFFMASYRVGMRVLDLSNISGTSNQLSEIGYFDTYPADNGTGYSGAWSVYPYFASGNILFGINDIQRGLL
;
A
#
# COMPACT_ATOMS: atom_id res chain seq x y z
N MET A 1 -9.97 -6.55 5.67
CA MET A 1 -10.05 -7.65 6.65
C MET A 1 -9.36 -8.86 6.06
N VAL A 2 -8.54 -9.54 6.85
CA VAL A 2 -7.80 -10.72 6.45
C VAL A 2 -7.90 -11.77 7.56
N THR A 3 -7.98 -13.04 7.20
CA THR A 3 -7.69 -14.11 8.16
C THR A 3 -6.18 -14.12 8.36
N TYR A 4 -5.74 -13.69 9.54
CA TYR A 4 -4.33 -13.61 9.89
C TYR A 4 -3.83 -15.01 10.26
N ASN A 5 -2.72 -15.45 9.70
CA ASN A 5 -2.22 -16.81 9.88
C ASN A 5 -0.89 -16.82 10.64
N ASP A 6 0.02 -15.94 10.27
CA ASP A 6 1.37 -15.79 10.81
C ASP A 6 1.81 -14.37 10.47
N PRO A 7 2.91 -13.84 11.04
CA PRO A 7 3.83 -14.45 12.03
C PRO A 7 3.46 -14.29 13.52
N ASP A 8 2.46 -13.49 13.88
CA ASP A 8 2.08 -13.30 15.28
C ASP A 8 1.11 -14.38 15.77
N SER A 9 1.62 -15.30 16.61
CA SER A 9 0.85 -16.45 17.09
C SER A 9 -0.35 -16.09 17.96
N ASP A 10 -0.39 -14.89 18.54
CA ASP A 10 -1.49 -14.46 19.42
C ASP A 10 -2.78 -14.18 18.61
N TYR A 11 -2.63 -13.99 17.30
CA TYR A 11 -3.71 -13.65 16.36
C TYR A 11 -3.87 -14.66 15.20
N THR A 12 -3.14 -15.77 15.20
CA THR A 12 -3.32 -16.85 14.20
C THR A 12 -4.77 -17.35 14.18
N GLY A 13 -5.35 -17.40 12.98
CA GLY A 13 -6.73 -17.80 12.70
C GLY A 13 -7.77 -16.71 12.95
N LYS A 14 -7.38 -15.52 13.42
CA LYS A 14 -8.31 -14.42 13.70
C LYS A 14 -8.60 -13.58 12.46
N GLU A 15 -9.76 -12.91 12.46
CA GLU A 15 -10.07 -11.90 11.44
C GLU A 15 -9.50 -10.55 11.89
N ILE A 16 -8.45 -10.08 11.20
CA ILE A 16 -7.78 -8.81 11.50
C ILE A 16 -8.17 -7.76 10.46
N LEU A 17 -8.49 -6.55 10.94
CA LEU A 17 -8.73 -5.36 10.13
C LEU A 17 -7.62 -4.35 10.39
N ILE A 18 -6.96 -3.92 9.31
CA ILE A 18 -6.07 -2.78 9.30
C ILE A 18 -6.85 -1.60 8.73
N GLY A 19 -7.10 -0.60 9.56
CA GLY A 19 -7.86 0.60 9.22
C GLY A 19 -6.94 1.79 9.02
N SER A 20 -6.88 2.30 7.79
CA SER A 20 -6.28 3.59 7.47
C SER A 20 -7.26 4.70 7.82
N ASN A 21 -6.98 5.46 8.88
CA ASN A 21 -7.91 6.43 9.47
C ASN A 21 -7.43 7.87 9.29
N GLU A 22 -6.95 8.19 8.09
CA GLU A 22 -6.44 9.50 7.60
C GLU A 22 -5.17 10.01 8.30
N THR A 23 -5.12 9.91 9.63
CA THR A 23 -4.08 10.47 10.50
C THR A 23 -3.27 9.38 11.23
N LYS A 24 -3.68 8.12 11.08
CA LYS A 24 -3.04 6.95 11.69
C LYS A 24 -3.56 5.66 11.06
N MET A 25 -2.85 4.58 11.33
CA MET A 25 -3.31 3.23 11.05
C MET A 25 -3.74 2.55 12.36
N VAL A 26 -4.84 1.82 12.34
CA VAL A 26 -5.41 1.13 13.51
C VAL A 26 -5.51 -0.36 13.21
N ILE A 27 -5.07 -1.19 14.14
CA ILE A 27 -5.13 -2.65 14.04
C ILE A 27 -6.24 -3.17 14.97
N LEU A 28 -7.21 -3.88 14.40
CA LEU A 28 -8.38 -4.38 15.10
C LEU A 28 -8.53 -5.89 14.92
N ASP A 29 -8.80 -6.60 16.01
CA ASP A 29 -9.35 -7.95 16.00
C ASP A 29 -10.87 -7.85 15.85
N VAL A 30 -11.38 -8.30 14.71
CA VAL A 30 -12.80 -8.26 14.34
C VAL A 30 -13.41 -9.66 14.25
N THR A 31 -12.74 -10.68 14.81
CA THR A 31 -13.19 -12.08 14.80
C THR A 31 -14.61 -12.21 15.36
N ASP A 32 -14.89 -11.52 16.46
CA ASP A 32 -16.26 -11.30 16.94
C ASP A 32 -16.76 -9.93 16.47
N LYS A 33 -17.64 -9.95 15.47
CA LYS A 33 -18.22 -8.72 14.88
C LYS A 33 -19.10 -7.93 15.85
N SER A 34 -19.54 -8.55 16.95
CA SER A 34 -20.28 -7.90 18.02
C SER A 34 -19.38 -7.32 19.11
N ASN A 35 -18.10 -7.71 19.14
CA ASN A 35 -17.11 -7.27 20.10
C ASN A 35 -15.74 -7.06 19.43
N VAL A 36 -15.59 -5.93 18.75
CA VAL A 36 -14.33 -5.53 18.11
C VAL A 36 -13.32 -5.10 19.17
N ILE A 37 -12.13 -5.70 19.14
CA ILE A 37 -11.03 -5.41 20.07
C ILE A 37 -9.95 -4.66 19.32
N LYS A 38 -9.55 -3.49 19.83
CA LYS A 38 -8.38 -2.78 19.31
C LYS A 38 -7.10 -3.46 19.82
N ILE A 39 -6.21 -3.80 18.90
CA ILE A 39 -4.88 -4.36 19.21
C ILE A 39 -3.91 -3.19 19.43
N SER A 40 -3.67 -2.39 18.39
CA SER A 40 -2.70 -1.29 18.45
C SER A 40 -3.06 -0.12 17.53
N ASP A 41 -2.41 1.02 17.78
CA ASP A 41 -2.43 2.20 16.92
C ASP A 41 -1.00 2.42 16.39
N VAL A 42 -0.88 2.75 15.10
CA VAL A 42 0.41 3.00 14.44
C VAL A 42 0.42 4.42 13.87
N ILE A 43 1.45 5.16 14.24
CA ILE A 43 1.69 6.55 13.81
C ILE A 43 3.08 6.60 13.17
N TYR A 44 3.23 7.41 12.12
CA TYR A 44 4.48 7.62 11.41
C TYR A 44 4.65 9.12 11.10
N PRO A 45 5.87 9.60 10.78
CA PRO A 45 6.08 11.02 10.51
C PRO A 45 5.59 11.44 9.12
N GLN A 46 5.28 12.73 8.97
CA GLN A 46 4.84 13.37 7.71
C GLN A 46 3.56 12.72 7.15
N ILE A 47 2.50 12.74 7.97
CA ILE A 47 1.20 12.18 7.59
C ILE A 47 0.44 13.23 6.78
N GLY A 48 0.06 12.88 5.55
CA GLY A 48 -0.88 13.68 4.75
C GLY A 48 -2.28 13.09 4.89
N PHE A 49 -2.51 11.96 4.23
CA PHE A 49 -3.71 11.17 4.25
C PHE A 49 -3.38 9.67 4.24
N THR A 50 -3.28 9.05 5.42
CA THR A 50 -3.14 7.59 5.56
C THR A 50 -4.30 6.92 4.82
N HIS A 51 -4.02 6.32 3.66
CA HIS A 51 -5.07 6.00 2.70
C HIS A 51 -5.35 4.50 2.61
N GLN A 52 -4.38 3.71 2.15
CA GLN A 52 -4.58 2.29 1.88
C GLN A 52 -3.29 1.50 2.11
N GLY A 53 -3.44 0.23 2.43
CA GLY A 53 -2.31 -0.66 2.55
C GLY A 53 -2.66 -2.11 2.27
N TRP A 54 -1.63 -2.93 2.12
CA TRP A 54 -1.77 -4.33 1.76
C TRP A 54 -0.68 -5.18 2.41
N PHE A 55 -1.05 -6.40 2.80
CA PHE A 55 -0.10 -7.36 3.35
C PHE A 55 0.75 -8.01 2.26
N THR A 56 1.98 -8.35 2.59
CA THR A 56 2.71 -9.39 1.84
C THR A 56 1.98 -10.74 1.95
N GLU A 57 2.26 -11.67 1.02
CA GLU A 57 1.60 -12.98 1.00
C GLU A 57 1.80 -13.77 2.30
N ASP A 58 2.94 -13.57 2.98
CA ASP A 58 3.25 -14.16 4.28
C ASP A 58 2.72 -13.35 5.47
N GLN A 59 1.98 -12.26 5.22
CA GLN A 59 1.35 -11.37 6.21
C GLN A 59 2.31 -10.72 7.23
N ARG A 60 3.61 -10.89 7.05
CA ARG A 60 4.63 -10.33 7.95
C ARG A 60 4.84 -8.84 7.73
N TYR A 61 4.81 -8.38 6.49
CA TYR A 61 5.01 -6.98 6.17
C TYR A 61 3.72 -6.36 5.67
N PHE A 62 3.51 -5.10 6.04
CA PHE A 62 2.37 -4.31 5.57
C PHE A 62 2.90 -3.11 4.81
N THR A 63 2.52 -3.01 3.54
CA THR A 63 2.77 -1.82 2.72
C THR A 63 1.65 -0.81 2.95
N LEU A 64 2.00 0.46 3.05
CA LEU A 64 1.07 1.56 3.26
C LEU A 64 1.41 2.69 2.28
N VAL A 65 0.36 3.30 1.73
CA VAL A 65 0.40 4.53 0.93
C VAL A 65 -0.27 5.69 1.66
N ASP A 66 0.18 6.91 1.37
CA ASP A 66 -0.29 8.14 1.99
C ASP A 66 -0.54 9.20 0.90
N GLU A 67 -1.81 9.36 0.53
CA GLU A 67 -2.24 9.99 -0.74
C GLU A 67 -1.98 11.51 -0.85
N SER A 68 -1.55 12.15 0.24
CA SER A 68 -1.37 13.60 0.26
C SER A 68 0.04 14.02 0.66
N ASP A 69 0.93 13.06 0.98
CA ASP A 69 2.25 13.41 1.50
C ASP A 69 3.17 14.06 0.46
N GLU A 70 2.98 13.76 -0.84
CA GLU A 70 3.75 14.38 -1.90
C GLU A 70 3.31 15.83 -2.12
N GLN A 71 2.02 16.12 -1.92
CA GLN A 71 1.49 17.48 -2.02
C GLN A 71 1.82 18.32 -0.78
N ASP A 72 1.67 17.74 0.41
CA ASP A 72 1.79 18.46 1.68
C ASP A 72 3.25 18.70 2.08
N PHE A 73 4.14 17.76 1.75
CA PHE A 73 5.54 17.79 2.17
C PHE A 73 6.54 17.83 1.00
N GLY A 74 6.08 17.76 -0.25
CA GLY A 74 6.96 17.79 -1.42
C GLY A 74 7.83 16.54 -1.56
N LEU A 75 7.36 15.40 -1.05
CA LEU A 75 8.07 14.12 -1.12
C LEU A 75 7.98 13.51 -2.52
N ASN A 76 8.94 12.65 -2.85
CA ASN A 76 8.72 11.67 -3.90
C ASN A 76 7.70 10.63 -3.42
N THR A 77 7.01 10.00 -4.36
CA THR A 77 6.02 8.93 -4.11
C THR A 77 6.52 7.96 -3.06
N ARG A 78 5.81 7.83 -1.94
CA ARG A 78 6.34 7.16 -0.75
C ARG A 78 5.53 5.91 -0.37
N THR A 79 6.14 4.75 -0.55
CA THR A 79 5.61 3.50 0.05
C THR A 79 6.24 3.28 1.42
N ILE A 80 5.41 3.23 2.46
CA ILE A 80 5.83 3.01 3.85
C ILE A 80 5.67 1.51 4.16
N VAL A 81 6.69 0.89 4.74
CA VAL A 81 6.66 -0.55 5.07
C VAL A 81 6.77 -0.74 6.57
N PHE A 82 5.82 -1.47 7.14
CA PHE A 82 5.85 -1.90 8.53
C PHE A 82 6.13 -3.40 8.63
N ASN A 83 6.88 -3.78 9.67
CA ASN A 83 7.03 -5.17 10.10
C ASN A 83 5.98 -5.47 11.17
N PHE A 84 5.03 -6.33 10.84
CA PHE A 84 3.93 -6.80 11.67
C PHE A 84 4.23 -8.20 12.21
N GLN A 85 5.49 -8.42 12.60
CA GLN A 85 5.89 -9.63 13.30
C GLN A 85 5.20 -9.78 14.67
N ASP A 86 4.80 -8.65 15.25
CA ASP A 86 4.05 -8.51 16.49
C ASP A 86 3.01 -7.40 16.22
N LEU A 87 1.73 -7.74 16.26
CA LEU A 87 0.63 -6.81 15.99
C LEU A 87 0.35 -5.87 17.18
N ASP A 88 0.73 -6.25 18.39
CA ASP A 88 0.68 -5.40 19.58
C ASP A 88 1.74 -4.30 19.53
N ASN A 89 2.88 -4.57 18.89
CA ASN A 89 3.96 -3.61 18.71
C ASN A 89 4.47 -3.53 17.25
N PRO A 90 3.69 -2.95 16.33
CA PRO A 90 4.09 -2.81 14.94
C PRO A 90 5.32 -1.90 14.78
N VAL A 91 6.29 -2.32 13.98
CA VAL A 91 7.56 -1.60 13.81
C VAL A 91 7.65 -1.00 12.41
N HIS A 92 7.91 0.31 12.31
CA HIS A 92 8.30 0.93 11.03
C HIS A 92 9.60 0.30 10.55
N SER A 93 9.58 -0.30 9.35
CA SER A 93 10.73 -1.01 8.80
C SER A 93 11.59 -0.08 7.95
N PHE A 94 11.01 0.51 6.91
CA PHE A 94 11.68 1.48 6.02
C PHE A 94 10.65 2.20 5.14
N ASN A 95 11.11 3.23 4.43
CA ASN A 95 10.36 3.90 3.37
C ASN A 95 11.04 3.63 2.03
N TYR A 96 10.23 3.37 1.00
CA TYR A 96 10.67 3.43 -0.40
C TYR A 96 10.21 4.75 -1.00
N PHE A 97 11.07 5.36 -1.81
CA PHE A 97 10.76 6.57 -2.55
C PHE A 97 10.88 6.29 -4.05
N GLY A 98 9.80 6.60 -4.78
CA GLY A 98 9.74 6.52 -6.22
C GLY A 98 10.56 7.61 -6.92
N PRO A 99 10.59 7.61 -8.26
CA PRO A 99 11.42 8.53 -9.05
C PRO A 99 10.81 9.94 -9.20
N SER A 100 9.56 10.15 -8.78
CA SER A 100 8.81 11.40 -9.00
C SER A 100 7.98 11.79 -7.77
N THR A 101 7.48 13.02 -7.73
CA THR A 101 6.59 13.56 -6.68
C THR A 101 5.11 13.37 -7.02
N VAL A 102 4.78 12.28 -7.71
CA VAL A 102 3.39 11.99 -8.10
C VAL A 102 2.70 11.29 -6.95
N VAL A 103 1.45 11.66 -6.73
CA VAL A 103 0.60 11.09 -5.70
C VAL A 103 0.43 9.58 -5.93
N ASP A 104 0.76 8.76 -4.94
CA ASP A 104 0.33 7.37 -4.92
C ASP A 104 -1.14 7.20 -4.51
N HIS A 105 -1.68 6.04 -4.81
CA HIS A 105 -3.04 5.69 -4.46
C HIS A 105 -3.09 4.20 -4.13
N ASN A 106 -4.04 3.44 -4.67
CA ASN A 106 -4.22 2.04 -4.28
C ASN A 106 -3.06 1.14 -4.70
N GLY A 107 -2.55 0.36 -3.74
CA GLY A 107 -1.52 -0.65 -3.94
C GLY A 107 -1.96 -2.06 -3.55
N TYR A 108 -1.53 -3.07 -4.32
CA TYR A 108 -1.91 -4.47 -4.12
C TYR A 108 -0.71 -5.40 -4.29
N VAL A 109 -0.56 -6.36 -3.37
CA VAL A 109 0.47 -7.41 -3.48
C VAL A 109 -0.09 -8.62 -4.22
N LYS A 110 0.69 -9.16 -5.15
CA LYS A 110 0.47 -10.50 -5.74
C LYS A 110 1.81 -11.21 -5.89
N GLY A 111 1.99 -12.29 -5.14
CA GLY A 111 3.28 -12.98 -5.03
C GLY A 111 4.33 -12.05 -4.42
N THR A 112 5.46 -11.89 -5.11
CA THR A 112 6.56 -11.01 -4.69
C THR A 112 6.49 -9.62 -5.33
N ARG A 113 5.33 -9.19 -5.85
CA ARG A 113 5.18 -7.93 -6.56
C ARG A 113 4.13 -7.05 -5.91
N PHE A 114 4.45 -5.78 -5.76
CA PHE A 114 3.53 -4.73 -5.34
C PHE A 114 3.14 -3.88 -6.55
N PHE A 115 1.86 -3.90 -6.91
CA PHE A 115 1.29 -3.12 -8.00
C PHE A 115 0.63 -1.89 -7.40
N MET A 116 1.15 -0.71 -7.73
CA MET A 116 0.70 0.57 -7.17
C MET A 116 0.12 1.44 -8.28
N ALA A 117 -1.08 1.96 -8.07
CA ALA A 117 -1.61 3.05 -8.86
C ALA A 117 -0.98 4.37 -8.37
N SER A 118 -0.46 5.16 -9.29
CA SER A 118 0.15 6.46 -9.04
C SER A 118 -0.36 7.44 -10.09
N TYR A 119 -1.58 7.94 -9.89
CA TYR A 119 -2.33 8.88 -10.73
C TYR A 119 -1.66 9.21 -12.08
N ARG A 120 -0.87 10.29 -12.13
CA ARG A 120 -0.32 10.88 -13.35
C ARG A 120 0.83 10.10 -13.98
N VAL A 121 1.36 9.10 -13.31
CA VAL A 121 2.39 8.20 -13.87
C VAL A 121 1.90 6.77 -14.05
N GLY A 122 0.59 6.56 -13.91
CA GLY A 122 -0.07 5.29 -14.12
C GLY A 122 0.29 4.25 -13.07
N MET A 123 0.56 3.02 -13.49
CA MET A 123 0.94 1.95 -12.57
C MET A 123 2.45 1.83 -12.44
N ARG A 124 2.90 1.62 -11.21
CA ARG A 124 4.26 1.19 -10.87
C ARG A 124 4.24 -0.23 -10.30
N VAL A 125 5.30 -1.00 -10.55
CA VAL A 125 5.47 -2.36 -10.04
C VAL A 125 6.78 -2.43 -9.27
N LEU A 126 6.68 -2.67 -7.97
CA LEU A 126 7.85 -2.86 -7.09
C LEU A 126 8.05 -4.35 -6.83
N ASP A 127 9.32 -4.78 -6.82
CA ASP A 127 9.72 -6.11 -6.35
C ASP A 127 9.87 -6.13 -4.83
N LEU A 128 9.16 -7.05 -4.19
CA LEU A 128 9.15 -7.31 -2.74
C LEU A 128 10.06 -8.48 -2.36
N SER A 129 10.75 -9.13 -3.31
CA SER A 129 11.55 -10.33 -3.06
C SER A 129 12.63 -10.13 -1.99
N ASN A 130 13.11 -8.89 -1.81
CA ASN A 130 14.13 -8.50 -0.85
C ASN A 130 13.57 -7.63 0.29
N ILE A 131 12.25 -7.66 0.55
CA ILE A 131 11.60 -6.77 1.52
C ILE A 131 12.18 -6.88 2.94
N SER A 132 12.71 -8.05 3.32
CA SER A 132 13.37 -8.28 4.61
C SER A 132 14.86 -7.94 4.63
N GLY A 133 15.42 -7.47 3.51
CA GLY A 133 16.83 -7.10 3.38
C GLY A 133 17.19 -5.83 4.13
N THR A 134 18.50 -5.56 4.24
CA THR A 134 19.03 -4.35 4.89
C THR A 134 19.37 -3.22 3.91
N SER A 135 19.36 -3.52 2.60
CA SER A 135 19.56 -2.56 1.52
C SER A 135 18.77 -2.99 0.29
N ASN A 136 18.35 -2.03 -0.54
CA ASN A 136 17.55 -2.25 -1.75
C ASN A 136 16.33 -3.14 -1.50
N GLN A 137 15.59 -2.87 -0.41
CA GLN A 137 14.47 -3.73 0.00
C GLN A 137 13.36 -3.78 -1.06
N LEU A 138 13.10 -2.63 -1.71
CA LEU A 138 12.17 -2.49 -2.82
C LEU A 138 12.87 -1.89 -4.03
N SER A 139 12.53 -2.38 -5.23
CA SER A 139 13.01 -1.82 -6.50
C SER A 139 11.89 -1.81 -7.53
N GLU A 140 11.82 -0.75 -8.34
CA GLU A 140 10.87 -0.70 -9.46
C GLU A 140 11.34 -1.64 -10.57
N ILE A 141 10.48 -2.58 -10.96
CA ILE A 141 10.75 -3.59 -12.01
C ILE A 141 9.88 -3.41 -13.25
N GLY A 142 8.96 -2.44 -13.23
CA GLY A 142 8.11 -2.12 -14.37
C GLY A 142 7.14 -1.01 -14.07
N TYR A 143 6.62 -0.40 -15.13
CA TYR A 143 5.58 0.61 -15.06
C TYR A 143 4.70 0.57 -16.31
N PHE A 144 3.52 1.15 -16.22
CA PHE A 144 2.65 1.43 -17.35
C PHE A 144 2.07 2.82 -17.19
N ASP A 145 2.48 3.75 -18.05
CA ASP A 145 2.04 5.14 -17.98
C ASP A 145 0.67 5.30 -18.63
N THR A 146 -0.34 5.62 -17.82
CA THR A 146 -1.72 5.88 -18.27
C THR A 146 -1.99 7.36 -18.53
N TYR A 147 -1.05 8.25 -18.20
CA TYR A 147 -1.21 9.69 -18.35
C TYR A 147 0.09 10.36 -18.86
N PRO A 148 0.51 10.11 -20.13
CA PRO A 148 1.80 10.59 -20.64
C PRO A 148 1.92 12.12 -20.81
N ALA A 149 0.85 12.86 -20.56
CA ALA A 149 0.78 14.29 -20.82
C ALA A 149 1.48 15.14 -19.76
N ASP A 150 1.58 14.67 -18.51
CA ASP A 150 2.15 15.40 -17.39
C ASP A 150 2.48 14.42 -16.24
N ASN A 151 3.58 14.66 -15.51
CA ASN A 151 4.10 13.84 -14.43
C ASN A 151 4.26 14.61 -13.11
N GLY A 152 3.59 15.75 -12.96
CA GLY A 152 3.54 16.51 -11.72
C GLY A 152 2.60 15.90 -10.68
N THR A 153 2.53 16.52 -9.50
CA THR A 153 1.61 16.15 -8.42
C THR A 153 0.16 16.42 -8.84
N GLY A 154 -0.73 15.44 -8.67
CA GLY A 154 -2.16 15.62 -8.90
C GLY A 154 -2.92 14.30 -9.10
N TYR A 155 -4.24 14.38 -8.97
CA TYR A 155 -5.15 13.23 -8.83
C TYR A 155 -5.77 12.74 -10.15
N SER A 156 -5.14 13.02 -11.30
CA SER A 156 -5.65 12.59 -12.62
C SER A 156 -4.87 11.38 -13.10
N GLY A 157 -5.56 10.34 -13.60
CA GLY A 157 -4.92 9.14 -14.15
C GLY A 157 -5.27 7.88 -13.37
N ALA A 158 -4.31 6.99 -13.14
CA ALA A 158 -4.57 5.69 -12.49
C ALA A 158 -4.95 5.86 -11.01
N TRP A 159 -6.17 5.45 -10.66
CA TRP A 159 -6.69 5.48 -9.30
C TRP A 159 -6.64 4.11 -8.63
N SER A 160 -6.71 3.03 -9.41
CA SER A 160 -6.53 1.69 -8.87
C SER A 160 -5.94 0.75 -9.91
N VAL A 161 -5.44 -0.38 -9.44
CA VAL A 161 -4.97 -1.50 -10.25
C VAL A 161 -5.56 -2.79 -9.70
N TYR A 162 -5.80 -3.77 -10.56
CA TYR A 162 -6.28 -5.08 -10.14
C TYR A 162 -5.45 -6.18 -10.80
N PRO A 163 -4.47 -6.75 -10.08
CA PRO A 163 -3.54 -7.74 -10.65
C PRO A 163 -4.07 -9.18 -10.59
N TYR A 164 -5.29 -9.45 -10.10
CA TYR A 164 -5.72 -10.80 -9.73
C TYR A 164 -6.50 -11.58 -10.80
N PHE A 165 -6.57 -11.12 -12.05
CA PHE A 165 -7.19 -11.92 -13.10
C PHE A 165 -6.42 -13.22 -13.35
N ALA A 166 -7.17 -14.33 -13.49
CA ALA A 166 -6.61 -15.65 -13.78
C ALA A 166 -5.88 -15.71 -15.13
N SER A 167 -6.21 -14.82 -16.07
CA SER A 167 -5.52 -14.68 -17.35
C SER A 167 -4.10 -14.10 -17.21
N GLY A 168 -3.74 -13.55 -16.05
CA GLY A 168 -2.49 -12.82 -15.83
C GLY A 168 -2.54 -11.35 -16.27
N ASN A 169 -3.65 -10.90 -16.87
CA ASN A 169 -3.86 -9.50 -17.19
C ASN A 169 -4.00 -8.65 -15.92
N ILE A 170 -3.56 -7.41 -16.00
CA ILE A 170 -3.73 -6.40 -14.95
C ILE A 170 -4.73 -5.37 -15.49
N LEU A 171 -5.75 -5.06 -14.71
CA LEU A 171 -6.73 -4.03 -15.04
C LEU A 171 -6.38 -2.72 -14.34
N PHE A 172 -6.58 -1.60 -15.02
CA PHE A 172 -6.39 -0.26 -14.47
C PHE A 172 -7.75 0.40 -14.23
N GLY A 173 -8.02 0.77 -12.99
CA GLY A 173 -9.08 1.71 -12.67
C GLY A 173 -8.52 3.12 -12.87
N ILE A 174 -8.78 3.74 -14.01
CA ILE A 174 -8.34 5.11 -14.27
C ILE A 174 -9.45 6.04 -13.78
N ASN A 175 -9.13 6.90 -12.80
CA ASN A 175 -9.96 8.05 -12.49
C ASN A 175 -9.60 9.13 -13.51
N ASP A 176 -10.21 8.96 -14.68
CA ASP A 176 -10.35 10.04 -15.61
C ASP A 176 -11.83 10.10 -15.95
N ILE A 177 -12.49 11.16 -15.48
CA ILE A 177 -13.79 11.59 -16.00
C ILE A 177 -13.77 11.65 -17.55
N GLN A 178 -12.59 11.67 -18.20
CA GLN A 178 -12.39 11.78 -19.64
C GLN A 178 -11.91 10.50 -20.37
N ARG A 179 -11.34 9.47 -19.72
CA ARG A 179 -10.73 8.31 -20.44
C ARG A 179 -11.28 6.93 -20.10
N GLY A 180 -12.08 6.77 -19.05
CA GLY A 180 -12.79 5.52 -18.78
C GLY A 180 -11.87 4.31 -18.55
N LEU A 181 -12.37 3.11 -18.86
CA LEU A 181 -11.71 1.82 -18.64
C LEU A 181 -10.66 1.56 -19.75
N LEU A 182 -9.41 1.22 -19.38
CA LEU A 182 -8.35 0.76 -20.30
C LEU A 182 -7.82 -0.61 -19.90
#